data_AF-A0A8T7ADR5-F1
#
_entry.id   AF-A0A8T7ADR5-F1
#
_cell.length_a   1.000
_cell.length_b   1.000
_cell.length_c   1.000
_cell.angle_alpha   90.00
_cell.angle_beta   90.00
_cell.angle_gamma   90.00
#
_symmetry.space_group_name_H-M   'P 1'
#
loop_
_entity.id
_entity.type
_entity.pdbx_description
1 polymer ?
#
loop_
_entity_poly.entity_id
_entity_poly.type
_entity_poly.pdbx_seq_one_letter_code
_entity_poly.pdbx_strand_id
1 'polypeptide(L)' 'TETQDWETALAKLVRNKLNMGQHHVLDELMKRFEATLLRVALDHAGGHRQNAARLLGWGRNTLTRKLKDLELD' A
#
# COMPACT_ATOMS: atom_id res chain seq x y z
N THR A 1 -2.05 -1.17 26.41
CA THR A 1 -2.77 -1.58 25.18
C THR A 1 -1.71 -1.86 24.16
N GLU A 2 -1.30 -3.12 24.00
CA GLU A 2 -0.26 -3.48 23.04
C GLU A 2 -0.79 -3.20 21.63
N THR A 3 -0.36 -2.09 21.07
CA THR A 3 -0.29 -1.92 19.62
C THR A 3 0.50 -3.12 19.10
N GLN A 4 -0.20 -4.10 18.55
CA GLN A 4 0.44 -5.14 17.75
C GLN A 4 1.28 -4.43 16.70
N ASP A 5 2.58 -4.59 16.82
CA ASP A 5 3.53 -4.08 15.85
C ASP A 5 3.19 -4.64 14.47
N TRP A 6 2.92 -3.75 13.51
CA TRP A 6 2.45 -4.12 12.17
C TRP A 6 3.49 -4.97 11.44
N GLU A 7 4.77 -4.82 11.78
CA GLU A 7 5.85 -5.65 11.24
C GLU A 7 5.73 -7.09 11.72
N THR A 8 5.36 -7.30 12.98
CA THR A 8 5.07 -8.63 13.52
C THR A 8 3.88 -9.29 12.82
N ALA A 9 2.80 -8.54 12.56
CA ALA A 9 1.66 -9.04 11.80
C ALA A 9 2.02 -9.37 10.34
N LEU A 10 2.83 -8.53 9.69
CA LEU A 10 3.34 -8.75 8.34
C LEU A 10 4.24 -9.99 8.28
N ALA A 11 5.14 -10.17 9.25
CA ALA A 11 6.01 -11.34 9.33
C ALA A 11 5.20 -12.64 9.43
N LYS A 12 4.13 -12.65 10.26
CA LYS A 12 3.21 -13.79 10.36
C LYS A 12 2.50 -14.06 9.03
N LEU A 13 2.03 -13.03 8.33
CA LEU A 13 1.38 -13.15 7.03
C LEU A 13 2.33 -13.74 5.97
N VAL A 14 3.55 -13.21 5.87
CA VAL A 14 4.57 -13.68 4.91
C VAL A 14 4.92 -15.14 5.20
N ARG A 15 5.16 -15.50 6.46
CA ARG A 15 5.47 -16.89 6.85
C ARG A 15 4.35 -17.84 6.44
N ASN A 16 3.09 -17.47 6.66
CA ASN A 16 1.96 -18.30 6.27
C ASN A 16 1.89 -18.49 4.74
N LYS A 17 2.08 -17.42 3.96
CA LYS A 17 2.08 -17.51 2.49
C LYS A 17 3.19 -18.42 1.97
N LEU A 18 4.40 -18.28 2.51
CA LEU A 18 5.54 -19.11 2.14
C LEU A 18 5.32 -20.59 2.53
N ASN A 19 4.77 -20.86 3.72
CA ASN A 19 4.44 -22.22 4.14
C ASN A 19 3.37 -22.89 3.26
N MET A 20 2.52 -22.10 2.59
CA MET A 20 1.55 -22.58 1.60
C MET A 20 2.15 -22.77 0.21
N GLY A 21 3.47 -22.59 0.04
CA GLY A 21 4.14 -22.71 -1.25
C GLY A 21 3.88 -21.54 -2.20
N GLN A 22 3.41 -20.39 -1.71
CA GLN A 22 3.24 -19.21 -2.56
C GLN A 22 4.61 -18.60 -2.91
N HIS A 23 4.77 -18.23 -4.19
CA HIS A 23 5.93 -17.52 -4.71
C HIS A 23 5.55 -16.08 -5.07
N HIS A 24 6.56 -15.22 -5.30
CA HIS A 24 6.36 -13.81 -5.68
C HIS A 24 5.48 -13.01 -4.69
N VAL A 25 5.50 -13.38 -3.41
CA VAL A 25 4.69 -12.76 -2.34
C VAL A 25 4.96 -11.26 -2.16
N LEU A 26 6.15 -10.79 -2.55
CA LEU A 26 6.49 -9.36 -2.49
C LEU A 26 5.57 -8.52 -3.40
N ASP A 27 5.33 -8.96 -4.63
CA ASP A 27 4.59 -8.16 -5.62
C ASP A 27 3.13 -7.95 -5.18
N GLU A 28 2.51 -8.99 -4.63
CA GLU A 28 1.16 -8.92 -4.06
C GLU A 28 1.13 -7.96 -2.86
N LEU A 29 2.06 -8.13 -1.92
CA LEU A 29 2.09 -7.35 -0.68
C LEU A 29 2.41 -5.88 -0.95
N MET A 30 3.31 -5.60 -1.89
CA MET A 30 3.61 -4.24 -2.34
C MET A 30 2.38 -3.56 -2.93
N LYS A 31 1.62 -4.23 -3.81
CA LYS A 31 0.37 -3.68 -4.35
C LYS A 31 -0.63 -3.34 -3.25
N ARG A 32 -0.81 -4.24 -2.27
CA ARG A 32 -1.73 -4.02 -1.14
C ARG A 32 -1.28 -2.88 -0.23
N PHE A 33 0.01 -2.81 0.04
CA PHE A 33 0.62 -1.75 0.83
C PHE A 33 0.42 -0.38 0.16
N GLU A 34 0.79 -0.27 -1.12
CA GLU A 34 0.63 0.94 -1.91
C GLU A 34 -0.83 1.38 -2.04
N ALA A 35 -1.76 0.45 -2.30
CA ALA A 35 -3.19 0.74 -2.34
C ALA A 35 -3.72 1.28 -1.01
N THR A 36 -3.24 0.73 0.11
CA THR A 36 -3.63 1.19 1.45
C THR A 36 -3.14 2.61 1.71
N LEU A 37 -1.86 2.87 1.44
CA LEU A 37 -1.28 4.21 1.56
C LEU A 37 -2.01 5.23 0.68
N LEU A 38 -2.29 4.85 -0.57
CA LEU A 38 -2.92 5.72 -1.54
C LEU A 38 -4.34 6.11 -1.15
N ARG A 39 -5.13 5.14 -0.67
CA ARG A 39 -6.50 5.39 -0.17
C ARG A 39 -6.49 6.33 1.02
N VAL A 40 -5.64 6.08 2.02
CA VAL A 40 -5.52 6.93 3.22
C VAL A 40 -5.05 8.33 2.85
N ALA A 41 -4.06 8.47 1.97
CA ALA A 41 -3.57 9.76 1.54
C ALA A 41 -4.61 10.54 0.73
N LEU A 42 -5.40 9.88 -0.12
CA LEU A 42 -6.49 10.51 -0.85
C LEU A 42 -7.61 10.97 0.07
N ASP A 43 -8.01 10.14 1.02
CA ASP A 43 -9.02 10.49 2.02
C ASP A 43 -8.59 11.72 2.83
N HIS A 44 -7.36 11.70 3.35
CA HIS A 44 -6.79 12.84 4.06
C HIS A 44 -6.64 14.09 3.18
N ALA A 45 -6.42 13.91 1.89
CA ALA A 45 -6.34 14.99 0.91
C ALA A 45 -7.72 15.46 0.39
N GLY A 46 -8.84 14.92 0.87
CA GLY A 46 -10.18 15.23 0.38
C GLY A 46 -10.38 14.87 -1.10
N GLY A 47 -9.73 13.81 -1.57
CA GLY A 47 -9.72 13.39 -2.97
C GLY A 47 -8.75 14.16 -3.88
N HIS A 48 -8.05 15.19 -3.38
CA HIS A 48 -7.11 15.96 -4.18
C HIS A 48 -5.81 15.19 -4.44
N ARG A 49 -5.71 14.61 -5.63
CA ARG A 49 -4.56 13.81 -6.10
C ARG A 49 -3.19 14.48 -5.87
N GLN A 50 -3.05 15.78 -6.15
CA GLN A 50 -1.78 16.49 -5.94
C GLN A 50 -1.38 16.58 -4.47
N ASN A 51 -2.36 16.78 -3.57
CA ASN A 51 -2.10 16.83 -2.14
C ASN A 51 -1.77 15.44 -1.59
N ALA A 52 -2.48 14.41 -2.03
CA ALA A 52 -2.17 13.01 -1.71
C ALA A 52 -0.74 12.64 -2.16
N ALA A 53 -0.33 13.07 -3.36
CA ALA A 53 1.02 12.84 -3.86
C ALA A 53 2.07 13.50 -2.96
N ARG A 54 1.82 14.74 -2.53
CA ARG A 54 2.68 15.46 -1.58
C ARG A 54 2.77 14.74 -0.23
N LEU A 55 1.66 14.23 0.31
CA LEU A 55 1.62 13.49 1.57
C LEU A 55 2.45 12.20 1.51
N LEU A 56 2.41 11.50 0.38
CA LEU A 56 3.17 10.27 0.16
C LEU A 56 4.62 10.51 -0.26
N GLY A 57 5.03 11.76 -0.51
CA GLY A 57 6.34 12.08 -1.08
C GLY A 57 6.49 11.62 -2.54
N TRP A 58 5.38 11.38 -3.24
CA TRP A 58 5.36 10.97 -4.63
C TRP A 58 5.24 12.17 -5.57
N GLY A 59 5.89 12.08 -6.73
CA GLY A 59 5.57 12.97 -7.84
C GLY A 59 4.14 12.74 -8.35
N ARG A 60 3.51 13.79 -8.89
CA ARG A 60 2.14 13.72 -9.47
C ARG A 60 2.00 12.57 -10.49
N ASN A 61 2.99 12.39 -11.37
CA ASN A 61 2.98 11.33 -12.38
C ASN A 61 3.04 9.93 -11.76
N THR A 62 3.81 9.76 -10.69
CA THR A 62 3.89 8.49 -9.96
C THR A 62 2.55 8.14 -9.34
N LEU A 63 1.88 9.11 -8.71
CA LEU A 63 0.55 8.90 -8.14
C LEU A 63 -0.48 8.53 -9.22
N THR A 64 -0.51 9.24 -10.36
CA THR A 64 -1.41 8.91 -11.47
C THR A 64 -1.18 7.49 -12.00
N ARG A 65 0.09 7.08 -12.16
CA ARG A 65 0.41 5.71 -12.58
C ARG A 65 -0.05 4.70 -11.54
N LYS A 66 0.21 4.94 -10.26
CA LYS A 66 -0.22 4.05 -9.16
C LYS A 66 -1.73 3.92 -9.04
N LEU A 67 -2.50 4.99 -9.27
CA LEU A 67 -3.96 4.92 -9.32
C LEU A 67 -4.44 3.97 -10.44
N LYS A 68 -3.84 4.06 -11.62
CA LYS A 68 -4.16 3.17 -12.75
C LYS A 68 -3.72 1.73 -12.50
N ASP A 69 -2.49 1.52 -12.06
CA ASP A 69 -1.91 0.20 -11.81
C ASP A 69 -2.67 -0.60 -10.74
N LEU A 70 -3.35 0.11 -9.83
CA LEU A 70 -4.12 -0.46 -8.73
C LEU A 70 -5.64 -0.44 -8.97
N GLU A 71 -6.10 0.01 -10.15
CA GLU A 71 -7.51 0.12 -10.51
C GLU A 71 -8.32 0.99 -9.51
N LEU A 72 -7.71 2.10 -9.08
CA LEU A 72 -8.27 3.07 -8.12
C LEU A 72 -8.55 4.45 -8.76
N ASP A 73 -8.48 4.56 -10.10
CA ASP A 73 -8.72 5.79 -10.87
C ASP A 73 -10.21 6.14 -11.01
#